data_AF-A0AAE4MX44-F1
#
_entry.id   AF-A0AAE4MX44-F1
#
_cell.length_a   1.000
_cell.length_b   1.000
_cell.length_c   1.000
_cell.angle_alpha   90.00
_cell.angle_beta   90.00
_cell.angle_gamma   90.00
#
_symmetry.space_group_name_H-M   'P 1'
#
loop_
_entity.id
_entity.type
_entity.pdbx_description
1 polymer ?
#
loop_
_entity_poly.entity_id
_entity_poly.type
_entity_poly.pdbx_seq_one_letter_code
_entity_poly.pdbx_strand_id
1 'polypeptide(L)'
;NLDDLRRIVQGLTQRGVRMEFVKEGLKFTGEDSPMANLMLSVMGAFAEFERALIRERQREGIVLAKQRGAYRGRKKSLNSEQIAELKRRVAAGD
;
A
#
# COMPACT_ATOMS: atom_id res chain seq x y z
N ASN A 1 -3.67 -1.73 6.51
CA ASN A 1 -2.74 -1.46 7.63
C ASN A 1 -3.30 -2.21 8.83
N LEU A 2 -2.49 -2.66 9.82
CA LEU A 2 -3.02 -3.42 10.97
C LEU A 2 -4.13 -2.65 11.71
N ASP A 3 -3.96 -1.35 11.93
CA ASP A 3 -4.96 -0.52 12.61
C ASP A 3 -6.30 -0.50 11.85
N ASP A 4 -6.23 -0.50 10.52
CA ASP A 4 -7.39 -0.52 9.66
C ASP A 4 -8.14 -1.87 9.75
N LEU A 5 -7.40 -2.98 9.73
CA LEU A 5 -7.96 -4.31 9.93
C LEU A 5 -8.63 -4.43 11.31
N ARG A 6 -7.95 -3.96 12.36
CA ARG A 6 -8.49 -3.95 13.73
C ARG A 6 -9.77 -3.14 13.81
N ARG A 7 -9.81 -1.94 13.22
CA ARG A 7 -11.02 -1.10 13.17
C ARG A 7 -12.18 -1.79 12.46
N ILE A 8 -11.92 -2.45 11.33
CA ILE A 8 -12.94 -3.18 10.57
C ILE A 8 -13.51 -4.33 11.40
N VAL A 9 -12.63 -5.18 11.97
CA VAL A 9 -13.04 -6.32 12.80
C VAL A 9 -13.86 -5.83 14.00
N GLN A 10 -13.37 -4.82 14.74
CA GLN A 10 -14.08 -4.25 15.88
C GLN A 10 -15.43 -3.63 15.50
N GLY A 11 -15.49 -2.87 14.40
CA GLY A 11 -16.73 -2.25 13.95
C GLY A 11 -17.78 -3.26 13.51
N LEU A 12 -17.37 -4.40 12.95
CA LEU A 12 -18.26 -5.48 12.57
C LEU A 12 -18.74 -6.27 13.79
N THR A 13 -17.85 -6.62 14.72
CA THR A 13 -18.22 -7.36 15.92
C THR A 13 -19.12 -6.57 16.87
N GLN A 14 -18.92 -5.25 16.99
CA GLN A 14 -19.82 -4.35 17.73
C GLN A 14 -21.25 -4.32 17.16
N ARG A 15 -21.41 -4.62 15.87
CA ARG A 15 -22.71 -4.74 15.20
C ARG A 15 -23.30 -6.16 15.30
N GLY A 16 -22.69 -7.05 16.06
CA GLY A 16 -23.10 -8.45 16.20
C GLY A 16 -22.73 -9.34 15.02
N VAL A 17 -21.86 -8.87 14.10
CA VAL A 17 -21.39 -9.67 12.97
C VAL A 17 -20.29 -10.60 13.45
N ARG A 18 -20.45 -11.90 13.15
CA ARG A 18 -19.42 -12.92 13.41
C ARG A 18 -18.46 -13.00 12.23
N MET A 19 -17.17 -12.97 12.50
CA MET A 19 -16.12 -13.11 11.50
C MET A 19 -15.24 -14.34 11.79
N GLU A 20 -14.81 -15.00 10.73
CA GLU A 20 -13.89 -16.13 10.81
C GLU A 20 -12.78 -15.98 9.77
N PHE A 21 -11.54 -16.08 10.23
CA PHE A 21 -10.37 -16.22 9.39
C PHE A 21 -10.15 -17.71 9.17
N VAL A 22 -10.60 -18.22 8.02
CA VAL A 22 -10.66 -19.66 7.72
C VAL A 22 -9.29 -20.33 7.79
N LYS A 23 -8.24 -19.65 7.30
CA LYS A 23 -6.90 -20.22 7.23
C LYS A 23 -6.22 -20.25 8.60
N GLU A 24 -6.45 -19.21 9.40
CA GLU A 24 -5.82 -19.04 10.71
C GLU A 24 -6.67 -19.61 11.85
N GLY A 25 -7.90 -20.04 11.57
CA GLY A 25 -8.84 -20.59 12.55
C GLY A 25 -9.30 -19.56 13.60
N LEU A 26 -9.18 -18.26 13.31
CA LEU A 26 -9.56 -17.21 14.26
C LEU A 26 -11.02 -16.81 14.10
N LYS A 27 -11.74 -16.79 15.22
CA LYS A 27 -13.15 -16.42 15.27
C LYS A 27 -13.33 -15.18 16.13
N PHE A 28 -14.11 -14.24 15.61
CA PHE A 28 -14.46 -12.99 16.28
C PHE A 28 -15.99 -12.91 16.34
N THR A 29 -16.57 -13.12 17.53
CA THR A 29 -18.02 -13.31 17.70
C THR A 29 -18.72 -12.14 18.39
N GLY A 30 -18.00 -11.10 18.80
CA GLY A 30 -18.55 -9.99 19.59
C GLY A 30 -18.46 -10.22 21.11
N GLU A 31 -18.22 -11.46 21.55
CA GLU A 31 -17.73 -11.72 22.90
C GLU A 31 -16.24 -11.40 22.95
N ASP A 32 -15.83 -10.60 23.93
CA ASP A 32 -14.46 -10.13 24.04
C ASP A 32 -13.55 -11.35 24.26
N SER A 33 -12.73 -11.67 23.25
CA SER A 33 -11.72 -12.72 23.33
C SER A 33 -10.34 -12.05 23.36
N PRO A 34 -9.77 -11.84 24.55
CA PRO A 34 -8.42 -11.28 24.68
C PRO A 34 -7.38 -12.03 23.84
N MET A 35 -7.55 -13.35 23.69
CA MET A 35 -6.67 -14.18 22.87
C MET A 35 -6.81 -13.89 21.37
N ALA A 36 -8.02 -13.71 20.86
CA ALA A 36 -8.24 -13.35 19.45
C ALA A 36 -7.67 -11.96 19.14
N ASN A 37 -7.81 -11.00 20.07
CA ASN A 37 -7.22 -9.66 19.96
C ASN A 37 -5.67 -9.71 19.97
N LEU A 38 -5.08 -10.53 20.84
CA LEU A 38 -3.63 -10.75 20.87
C LEU A 38 -3.15 -11.34 19.54
N MET A 39 -3.80 -12.40 19.04
CA MET A 39 -3.41 -13.04 17.79
C MET A 39 -3.53 -12.10 16.60
N LEU A 40 -4.61 -11.32 16.51
CA LEU A 40 -4.78 -10.31 15.46
C LEU A 40 -3.64 -9.29 15.47
N SER A 41 -3.23 -8.85 16.66
CA SER A 41 -2.14 -7.89 16.84
C SER A 41 -0.80 -8.49 16.41
N VAL A 42 -0.52 -9.74 16.79
CA VAL A 42 0.67 -10.49 16.37
C VAL A 42 0.71 -10.62 14.84
N MET A 43 -0.39 -11.06 14.21
CA MET A 43 -0.48 -11.19 12.76
C MET A 43 -0.25 -9.87 12.03
N GLY A 44 -0.81 -8.78 12.56
CA GLY A 44 -0.59 -7.46 12.01
C GLY A 44 0.87 -7.00 12.10
N ALA A 45 1.51 -7.24 13.24
CA ALA A 45 2.92 -6.94 13.42
C ALA A 45 3.80 -7.72 12.43
N PHE A 46 3.51 -9.01 12.22
CA PHE A 46 4.17 -9.81 11.19
C PHE A 46 3.97 -9.24 9.78
N ALA A 47 2.73 -8.88 9.42
CA ALA A 47 2.44 -8.31 8.10
C ALA A 47 3.17 -6.97 7.87
N GLU A 48 3.31 -6.14 8.91
CA GLU A 48 4.07 -4.89 8.84
C GLU A 48 5.57 -5.13 8.72
N PHE A 49 6.10 -6.09 9.47
CA PHE A 49 7.49 -6.52 9.38
C PHE A 49 7.83 -7.05 7.97
N GLU A 50 7.02 -7.96 7.42
CA GLU A 50 7.21 -8.48 6.06
C GLU A 50 7.18 -7.37 5.02
N ARG A 51 6.23 -6.42 5.15
CA ARG A 51 6.14 -5.27 4.25
C ARG A 51 7.37 -4.36 4.35
N ALA A 52 7.95 -4.19 5.54
CA ALA A 52 9.18 -3.45 5.72
C ALA A 52 10.35 -4.13 4.99
N LEU A 53 10.51 -5.46 5.15
CA LEU A 53 11.55 -6.23 4.45
C LEU A 53 11.39 -6.18 2.92
N ILE A 54 10.17 -6.29 2.40
CA ILE A 54 9.91 -6.17 0.95
C ILE A 54 10.36 -4.79 0.44
N ARG A 55 10.06 -3.72 1.17
CA ARG A 55 10.45 -2.36 0.80
C ARG A 55 11.96 -2.15 0.87
N GLU A 56 12.63 -2.75 1.84
CA GLU A 56 14.09 -2.70 1.95
C GLU A 56 14.75 -3.33 0.72
N ARG A 57 14.38 -4.57 0.37
CA ARG A 57 14.88 -5.23 -0.85
C ARG A 57 14.53 -4.46 -2.12
N GLN A 58 13.34 -3.86 -2.17
CA GLN A 58 12.96 -3.01 -3.30
C GLN A 58 13.89 -1.79 -3.41
N ARG A 59 14.22 -1.12 -2.30
CA ARG A 59 15.15 0.02 -2.30
C ARG A 59 16.52 -0.39 -2.81
N GLU A 60 17.05 -1.53 -2.36
CA GLU A 60 18.32 -2.08 -2.85
C GLU A 60 18.29 -2.29 -4.37
N GLY A 61 17.23 -2.94 -4.88
CA GLY A 61 17.02 -3.13 -6.31
C GLY A 61 16.93 -1.81 -7.09
N ILE A 62 16.24 -0.81 -6.54
CA ILE A 62 16.15 0.53 -7.12
C ILE A 62 17.53 1.19 -7.21
N VAL A 63 18.36 1.08 -6.15
CA VAL A 63 19.72 1.64 -6.14
C VAL A 63 20.56 1.02 -7.25
N LEU A 64 20.57 -0.30 -7.36
CA LEU A 64 21.30 -1.01 -8.42
C LEU A 64 20.79 -0.64 -9.82
N ALA A 65 19.48 -0.54 -10.02
CA ALA A 65 18.88 -0.15 -11.29
C ALA A 65 19.16 1.32 -11.66
N LYS A 66 19.26 2.23 -10.68
CA LYS A 66 19.71 3.61 -10.89
C LYS A 66 21.18 3.67 -11.31
N GLN A 67 22.06 2.92 -10.65
CA GLN A 67 23.48 2.83 -11.02
C GLN A 67 23.68 2.33 -12.46
N ARG A 68 22.82 1.39 -12.91
CA ARG A 68 22.82 0.87 -14.28
C ARG A 68 22.11 1.78 -15.30
N GLY A 69 21.56 2.92 -14.88
CA GLY A 69 20.87 3.86 -15.78
C GLY A 69 19.50 3.39 -16.30
N ALA A 70 18.86 2.42 -15.65
CA ALA A 70 17.57 1.88 -16.10
C ALA A 70 16.40 2.88 -15.93
N TYR A 71 16.49 3.78 -14.96
CA TYR A 71 15.45 4.78 -14.70
C TYR A 71 15.56 5.95 -15.69
N ARG A 72 14.63 6.00 -16.66
CA ARG A 72 14.52 7.09 -17.65
C ARG A 72 13.37 8.07 -17.37
N GLY A 73 12.77 7.99 -16.18
CA GLY A 73 11.60 8.78 -15.80
C GLY A 73 10.36 8.46 -16.63
N ARG A 74 9.32 9.30 -16.49
CA ARG A 74 8.14 9.23 -17.34
C ARG A 74 8.54 9.62 -18.76
N LYS A 75 8.14 8.84 -19.77
CA LYS A 75 8.29 9.25 -21.17
C LYS A 75 7.60 10.60 -21.36
N LYS A 76 8.29 11.54 -22.02
CA LYS A 76 7.69 12.83 -22.40
C LYS A 76 6.45 12.53 -23.25
N SER A 77 5.32 13.14 -22.90
CA SER A 77 4.07 13.02 -23.65
C SER A 77 4.08 13.82 -24.95
N LEU A 78 4.94 14.83 -25.03
CA LEU A 78 5.09 15.72 -26.17
C LEU A 78 6.55 15.69 -26.65
N ASN A 79 6.72 15.69 -27.96
CA ASN A 79 8.03 15.88 -28.58
C ASN A 79 8.43 17.37 -28.58
N SER A 80 9.68 17.67 -28.91
CA SER A 80 10.23 19.03 -28.86
C SER A 80 9.47 20.02 -29.76
N GLU A 81 8.98 19.56 -30.91
CA GLU A 81 8.22 20.38 -31.86
C GLU A 81 6.85 20.74 -31.31
N GLN A 82 6.13 19.78 -30.73
CA GLN A 82 4.85 20.02 -30.08
C GLN A 82 4.97 20.99 -28.91
N ILE A 83 6.06 20.91 -28.14
CA ILE A 83 6.34 21.86 -27.05
C ILE A 83 6.62 23.26 -27.61
N ALA A 84 7.39 23.37 -28.69
CA ALA A 84 7.68 24.66 -29.33
C ALA A 84 6.40 25.28 -29.91
N GLU A 85 5.54 24.48 -30.53
CA GLU A 85 4.26 24.91 -31.06
C GLU A 85 3.31 25.39 -29.96
N LEU A 86 3.17 24.62 -28.88
CA LEU A 86 2.37 25.04 -27.71
C LEU A 86 2.88 26.35 -27.10
N LYS A 87 4.21 26.52 -26.97
CA LYS A 87 4.79 27.77 -26.48
C LYS A 87 4.49 28.95 -27.41
N ARG A 88 4.49 28.75 -28.73
CA ARG A 88 4.13 29.79 -29.70
C ARG A 88 2.66 30.18 -29.59
N ARG A 89 1.75 29.21 -29.48
CA ARG A 89 0.30 29.46 -29.32
C ARG A 89 0.00 30.25 -28.05
N VAL A 90 0.58 29.85 -26.93
CA VAL A 90 0.45 30.58 -25.66
C VAL A 90 1.00 32.01 -25.78
N ALA A 91 2.12 32.21 -26.48
CA ALA A 91 2.67 33.55 -26.72
C ALA A 91 1.82 34.40 -27.67
N ALA A 92 1.05 33.78 -28.56
CA ALA A 92 0.13 34.43 -29.48
C ALA A 92 -1.24 34.76 -28.86
N GLY A 93 -1.53 34.25 -27.65
CA GLY A 93 -2.78 34.51 -26.93
C GLY A 93 -3.93 33.54 -27.22
N ASP A 94 -3.64 32.41 -27.87
CA ASP A 94 -4.54 31.25 -28.00
C ASP A 94 -4.53 30.38 -26.73
#